data_AF-A0A401MKJ7-F1
#
_entry.id   AF-A0A401MKJ7-F1
#
_cell.length_a   1.000
_cell.length_b   1.000
_cell.length_c   1.000
_cell.angle_alpha   90.00
_cell.angle_beta   90.00
_cell.angle_gamma   90.00
#
_symmetry.space_group_name_H-M   'P 1'
#
loop_
_entity.id
_entity.type
_entity.pdbx_description
1 polymer ?
#
loop_
_entity_poly.entity_id
_entity_poly.type
_entity_poly.pdbx_seq_one_letter_code
_entity_poly.pdbx_strand_id
1 'polypeptide(L)'
;MLIQDQDYVLLKDGQILAVHGHSHPPGHLVGELAFVPSAVGDYTFFNSRYRKAYVMRGRGISEREREHVRFETGTCFDHAHPFSAKSLVPLAQVELHLSAAVDPRAEAAPGSFLQRYADAQLNELHRVLGDTMPDAPLGLTGSARLLLQDHSVRTMHDFDVLFTGGPDRVREIARRLAAHGEAHKEARLHEHGKGWRIRLRMRAGILCPFFRYADPADAPLAGLTGARTLLRDVTVSGRVIEDAHGAYLPTFLVIAPDRVSTALPGELAHRLPVLVSHMRDRGDFFVGDRGTFTGELCHLRTRRGDFIALSVVDGSDSRLDTPIWQEC
;
A
#
# COMPACT_ATOMS: atom_id res chain seq x y z
N MET A 1 0.90 -19.30 -12.72
CA MET A 1 0.50 -18.73 -11.42
C MET A 1 0.48 -17.22 -11.59
N LEU A 2 -0.65 -16.57 -11.34
CA LEU A 2 -0.76 -15.11 -11.42
C LEU A 2 -0.54 -14.54 -10.01
N ILE A 3 0.62 -13.93 -9.79
CA ILE A 3 0.95 -13.21 -8.55
C ILE A 3 0.43 -11.79 -8.70
N GLN A 4 -0.27 -11.27 -7.69
CA GLN A 4 -0.97 -10.00 -7.75
C GLN A 4 -0.56 -9.05 -6.62
N ASP A 5 -0.87 -7.76 -6.76
CA ASP A 5 -0.63 -6.73 -5.74
C ASP A 5 -1.23 -7.13 -4.39
N GLN A 6 -0.51 -6.93 -3.28
CA GLN A 6 -0.86 -7.36 -1.92
C GLN A 6 -0.71 -8.85 -1.61
N ASP A 7 -0.26 -9.68 -2.56
CA ASP A 7 0.19 -11.04 -2.25
C ASP A 7 1.54 -11.03 -1.53
N TYR A 8 1.90 -12.17 -0.94
CA TYR A 8 3.25 -12.42 -0.45
C TYR A 8 3.94 -13.52 -1.25
N VAL A 9 5.26 -13.43 -1.35
CA VAL A 9 6.10 -14.53 -1.84
C VAL A 9 7.24 -14.81 -0.87
N LEU A 10 7.51 -16.09 -0.65
CA LEU A 10 8.76 -16.56 -0.05
C LEU A 10 9.77 -16.74 -1.17
N LEU A 11 10.94 -16.16 -0.99
CA LEU A 11 12.08 -16.30 -1.89
C LEU A 11 12.95 -17.48 -1.48
N LYS A 12 13.72 -18.02 -2.43
CA LYS A 12 14.62 -19.18 -2.22
C LYS A 12 15.69 -19.00 -1.14
N ASP A 13 15.99 -17.76 -0.77
CA ASP A 13 16.91 -17.41 0.31
C ASP A 13 16.20 -17.26 1.66
N GLY A 14 14.91 -17.60 1.72
CA GLY A 14 14.07 -17.53 2.91
C GLY A 14 13.50 -16.14 3.19
N GLN A 15 13.70 -15.14 2.34
CA GLN A 15 13.12 -13.81 2.54
C GLN A 15 11.65 -13.74 2.13
N ILE A 16 10.87 -12.87 2.80
CA ILE A 16 9.45 -12.67 2.47
C ILE A 16 9.27 -11.28 1.83
N LEU A 17 8.80 -11.28 0.59
CA LEU A 17 8.48 -10.08 -0.17
C LEU A 17 6.97 -9.85 -0.17
N ALA A 18 6.53 -8.64 0.20
CA ALA A 18 5.18 -8.15 -0.08
C ALA A 18 5.14 -7.63 -1.52
N VAL A 19 4.24 -8.16 -2.34
CA VAL A 19 4.09 -7.75 -3.73
C VAL A 19 3.37 -6.40 -3.75
N HIS A 20 3.99 -5.41 -4.38
CA HIS A 20 3.46 -4.05 -4.43
C HIS A 20 3.42 -3.57 -5.88
N GLY A 21 2.32 -2.91 -6.23
CA GLY A 21 2.11 -2.37 -7.56
C GLY A 21 1.42 -3.35 -8.49
N HIS A 22 0.59 -2.80 -9.36
CA HIS A 22 -0.11 -3.51 -10.43
C HIS A 22 0.71 -3.63 -11.73
N SER A 23 1.96 -3.17 -11.73
CA SER A 23 2.82 -3.16 -12.91
C SER A 23 4.11 -3.90 -12.62
N HIS A 24 4.23 -5.07 -13.26
CA HIS A 24 5.38 -5.95 -13.12
C HIS A 24 6.04 -6.15 -14.49
N PRO A 25 7.36 -5.90 -14.62
CA PRO A 25 8.07 -6.22 -15.84
C PRO A 25 8.00 -7.72 -16.16
N PRO A 26 8.05 -8.12 -17.44
CA PRO A 26 8.07 -9.53 -17.82
C PRO A 26 9.15 -10.31 -17.07
N GLY A 27 8.77 -11.45 -16.48
CA GLY A 27 9.70 -12.31 -15.74
C GLY A 27 10.05 -11.83 -14.32
N HIS A 28 9.50 -10.70 -13.86
CA HIS A 28 9.85 -10.09 -12.57
C HIS A 28 8.62 -9.71 -11.76
N LEU A 29 8.82 -9.46 -10.46
CA LEU A 29 7.87 -8.88 -9.53
C LEU A 29 8.41 -7.57 -9.00
N VAL A 30 7.52 -6.62 -8.76
CA VAL A 30 7.81 -5.43 -7.97
C VAL A 30 7.25 -5.65 -6.58
N GLY A 31 8.05 -5.38 -5.56
CA GLY A 31 7.62 -5.58 -4.20
C GLY A 31 8.52 -4.89 -3.19
N GLU A 32 8.21 -5.13 -1.94
CA GLU A 32 8.97 -4.63 -0.82
C GLU A 32 9.33 -5.78 0.11
N LEU A 33 10.59 -5.80 0.55
CA LEU A 33 11.05 -6.78 1.51
C LEU A 33 10.30 -6.55 2.82
N ALA A 34 9.44 -7.48 3.20
CA ALA A 34 8.60 -7.36 4.38
C ALA A 34 9.29 -7.96 5.61
N PHE A 35 9.87 -9.16 5.43
CA PHE A 35 10.55 -9.88 6.50
C PHE A 35 11.82 -10.55 6.03
N VAL A 36 12.81 -10.58 6.92
CA VAL A 36 14.08 -11.28 6.72
C VAL A 36 14.30 -12.29 7.85
N PRO A 37 14.90 -13.46 7.55
CA PRO A 37 15.31 -14.41 8.57
C PRO A 37 16.18 -13.75 9.64
N SER A 38 15.91 -14.04 10.91
CA SER A 38 16.64 -13.45 12.04
C SER A 38 16.51 -14.30 13.29
N ALA A 39 17.65 -14.67 13.88
CA ALA A 39 17.70 -15.43 15.14
C ALA A 39 17.05 -14.67 16.32
N VAL A 40 17.03 -13.34 16.26
CA VAL A 40 16.47 -12.45 17.29
C VAL A 40 15.12 -11.83 16.87
N GLY A 41 14.51 -12.31 15.79
CA GLY A 41 13.24 -11.81 15.30
C GLY A 41 12.04 -12.23 16.16
N ASP A 42 11.04 -11.36 16.27
CA ASP A 42 9.84 -11.58 17.09
C ASP A 42 8.73 -12.35 16.37
N TYR A 43 8.90 -12.61 15.07
CA TYR A 43 7.93 -13.34 14.26
C TYR A 43 8.42 -14.74 13.97
N THR A 44 7.52 -15.72 13.96
CA THR A 44 7.81 -17.07 13.49
C THR A 44 6.90 -17.38 12.31
N PHE A 45 7.51 -17.61 11.14
CA PHE A 45 6.80 -18.02 9.92
C PHE A 45 7.52 -19.24 9.35
N PHE A 46 6.81 -20.20 8.77
CA PHE A 46 7.44 -21.37 8.12
C PHE A 46 8.51 -22.05 9.01
N ASN A 47 8.23 -22.19 10.31
CA ASN A 47 9.14 -22.74 11.33
C ASN A 47 10.49 -22.02 11.50
N SER A 48 10.61 -20.79 10.99
CA SER A 48 11.81 -19.96 11.10
C SER A 48 11.48 -18.62 11.75
N ARG A 49 12.48 -18.02 12.41
CA ARG A 49 12.32 -16.70 13.04
C ARG A 49 12.62 -15.58 12.04
N TYR A 50 11.82 -14.53 12.09
CA TYR A 50 11.85 -13.39 11.19
C TYR A 50 11.79 -12.07 11.95
N ARG A 51 12.45 -11.06 11.40
CA ARG A 51 12.24 -9.65 11.77
C ARG A 51 11.63 -8.89 10.60
N LYS A 52 10.90 -7.81 10.88
CA LYS A 52 10.50 -6.86 9.85
C LYS A 52 11.74 -6.23 9.21
N ALA A 53 11.80 -6.19 7.88
CA ALA A 53 12.95 -5.65 7.17
C ALA A 53 13.10 -4.14 7.38
N TYR A 54 11.97 -3.44 7.48
CA TYR A 54 11.88 -1.99 7.68
C TYR A 54 11.95 -1.54 9.16
N VAL A 55 12.31 -2.44 10.08
CA VAL A 55 12.51 -2.10 11.49
C VAL A 55 13.95 -2.39 11.89
N MET A 56 14.66 -1.36 12.36
CA MET A 56 16.01 -1.47 12.90
C MET A 56 16.04 -0.94 14.33
N ARG A 57 16.58 -1.75 15.26
CA ARG A 57 16.69 -1.40 16.69
C ARG A 57 15.36 -0.92 17.30
N GLY A 58 14.26 -1.58 16.92
CA GLY A 58 12.91 -1.26 17.39
C GLY A 58 12.27 -0.01 16.78
N ARG A 59 12.91 0.62 15.78
CA ARG A 59 12.38 1.80 15.09
C ARG A 59 12.17 1.52 13.61
N GLY A 60 11.10 2.07 13.04
CA GLY A 60 10.91 2.07 11.59
C GLY A 60 11.99 2.91 10.92
N ILE A 61 12.49 2.44 9.77
CA ILE A 61 13.42 3.19 8.91
C ILE A 61 12.67 3.79 7.72
N SER A 62 13.18 4.90 7.18
CA SER A 62 12.63 5.55 6.00
C SER A 62 12.65 4.63 4.78
N GLU A 63 11.74 4.81 3.82
CA GLU A 63 11.72 4.04 2.58
C GLU A 63 13.03 4.20 1.80
N ARG A 64 13.65 5.39 1.86
CA ARG A 64 14.98 5.64 1.27
C ARG A 64 16.07 4.79 1.93
N GLU A 65 16.07 4.67 3.25
CA GLU A 65 17.06 3.85 3.97
C GLU A 65 16.87 2.34 3.76
N ARG A 66 15.68 1.88 3.34
CA ARG A 66 15.41 0.43 3.11
C ARG A 66 16.28 -0.18 2.02
N GLU A 67 16.96 0.62 1.20
CA GLU A 67 18.02 0.12 0.31
C GLU A 67 19.19 -0.53 1.07
N HIS A 68 19.54 -0.03 2.26
CA HIS A 68 20.65 -0.55 3.05
C HIS A 68 20.39 -1.98 3.54
N VAL A 69 19.12 -2.29 3.85
CA VAL A 69 18.71 -3.65 4.23
C VAL A 69 18.94 -4.63 3.08
N ARG A 70 18.77 -4.19 1.82
CA ARG A 70 18.99 -5.01 0.62
C ARG A 70 20.47 -5.32 0.39
N PHE A 71 21.33 -4.35 0.67
CA PHE A 71 22.79 -4.52 0.55
C PHE A 71 23.32 -5.49 1.61
N GLU A 72 22.83 -5.41 2.85
CA GLU A 72 23.23 -6.33 3.93
C GLU A 72 22.80 -7.78 3.68
N THR A 73 21.68 -8.00 2.98
CA THR A 73 21.17 -9.36 2.69
C THR A 73 21.79 -10.00 1.44
N GLY A 74 22.65 -9.29 0.69
CA GLY A 74 23.35 -9.84 -0.48
C GLY A 74 22.45 -10.19 -1.67
N THR A 75 21.19 -9.76 -1.64
CA THR A 75 20.17 -10.05 -2.65
C THR A 75 20.27 -9.13 -3.85
N CYS A 76 20.22 -9.72 -5.05
CA CYS A 76 20.21 -9.07 -6.35
C CYS A 76 18.90 -8.30 -6.65
N PHE A 77 18.54 -7.34 -5.80
CA PHE A 77 17.38 -6.49 -6.01
C PHE A 77 17.77 -5.26 -6.82
N ASP A 78 17.37 -5.23 -8.09
CA ASP A 78 17.40 -4.00 -8.86
C ASP A 78 16.33 -3.04 -8.34
N HIS A 79 16.56 -1.73 -8.52
CA HIS A 79 15.57 -0.71 -8.22
C HIS A 79 14.43 -0.79 -9.23
N ALA A 80 13.19 -0.91 -8.75
CA ALA A 80 12.03 -0.86 -9.62
C ALA A 80 11.72 0.61 -9.98
N HIS A 81 12.31 1.18 -11.03
CA HIS A 81 11.97 2.56 -11.47
C HIS A 81 10.52 2.63 -11.99
N PRO A 82 9.70 3.64 -11.61
CA PRO A 82 10.02 4.87 -10.87
C PRO A 82 9.89 4.76 -9.33
N PHE A 83 9.74 3.56 -8.78
CA PHE A 83 9.60 3.25 -7.36
C PHE A 83 10.94 2.83 -6.74
N SER A 84 11.92 3.72 -6.66
CA SER A 84 13.30 3.38 -6.27
C SER A 84 13.45 2.70 -4.89
N ALA A 85 12.50 2.89 -3.96
CA ALA A 85 12.45 2.16 -2.69
C ALA A 85 11.90 0.72 -2.78
N LYS A 86 11.34 0.33 -3.93
CA LYS A 86 10.85 -1.02 -4.20
C LYS A 86 11.92 -1.88 -4.87
N SER A 87 11.77 -3.18 -4.73
CA SER A 87 12.67 -4.20 -5.25
C SER A 87 12.07 -4.83 -6.50
N LEU A 88 12.91 -5.03 -7.52
CA LEU A 88 12.61 -5.87 -8.65
C LEU A 88 13.16 -7.28 -8.40
N VAL A 89 12.31 -8.29 -8.44
CA VAL A 89 12.66 -9.68 -8.10
C VAL A 89 12.35 -10.61 -9.27
N PRO A 90 13.32 -11.40 -9.77
CA PRO A 90 13.02 -12.39 -10.81
C PRO A 90 12.03 -13.45 -10.31
N LEU A 91 11.04 -13.82 -11.13
CA LEU A 91 10.07 -14.86 -10.78
C LEU A 91 10.73 -16.21 -10.47
N ALA A 92 11.90 -16.49 -11.05
CA ALA A 92 12.69 -17.68 -10.77
C ALA A 92 13.21 -17.78 -9.33
N GLN A 93 13.19 -16.68 -8.56
CA GLN A 93 13.55 -16.65 -7.14
C GLN A 93 12.37 -16.95 -6.22
N VAL A 94 11.14 -16.99 -6.73
CA VAL A 94 9.95 -17.31 -5.93
C VAL A 94 9.93 -18.81 -5.63
N GLU A 95 9.94 -19.15 -4.36
CA GLU A 95 9.80 -20.51 -3.85
C GLU A 95 8.34 -20.84 -3.52
N LEU A 96 7.66 -19.92 -2.83
CA LEU A 96 6.25 -20.07 -2.43
C LEU A 96 5.48 -18.79 -2.69
N HIS A 97 4.26 -18.92 -3.17
CA HIS A 97 3.30 -17.82 -3.34
C HIS A 97 2.15 -17.97 -2.35
N LEU A 98 1.80 -16.86 -1.72
CA LEU A 98 0.73 -16.74 -0.74
C LEU A 98 -0.25 -15.68 -1.25
N SER A 99 -1.31 -16.15 -1.92
CA SER A 99 -2.38 -15.28 -2.40
C SER A 99 -3.09 -14.59 -1.23
N ALA A 100 -3.32 -13.28 -1.34
CA ALA A 100 -4.17 -12.54 -0.40
C ALA A 100 -5.66 -12.64 -0.72
N ALA A 101 -6.06 -13.26 -1.84
CA ALA A 101 -7.44 -13.54 -2.18
C ALA A 101 -7.97 -14.77 -1.42
N VAL A 102 -7.91 -14.72 -0.10
CA VAL A 102 -8.39 -15.77 0.82
C VAL A 102 -9.43 -15.17 1.76
N ASP A 103 -10.59 -15.84 1.91
CA ASP A 103 -11.56 -15.44 2.93
C ASP A 103 -11.08 -15.96 4.30
N PRO A 104 -10.71 -15.07 5.24
CA PRO A 104 -10.20 -15.48 6.53
C PRO A 104 -11.19 -16.34 7.33
N ARG A 105 -12.49 -16.27 7.06
CA ARG A 105 -13.51 -17.06 7.77
C ARG A 105 -13.54 -18.52 7.29
N ALA A 106 -13.27 -18.72 6.00
CA ALA A 106 -13.29 -20.03 5.36
C ALA A 106 -11.96 -20.78 5.51
N GLU A 107 -10.85 -20.03 5.51
CA GLU A 107 -9.50 -20.59 5.41
C GLU A 107 -8.79 -20.73 6.77
N ALA A 108 -9.20 -19.96 7.78
CA ALA A 108 -8.70 -20.13 9.14
C ALA A 108 -9.29 -21.40 9.78
N ALA A 109 -8.51 -22.05 10.65
CA ALA A 109 -9.00 -23.22 11.38
C ALA A 109 -10.28 -22.89 12.19
N PRO A 110 -11.32 -23.74 12.15
CA PRO A 110 -12.56 -23.53 12.89
C PRO A 110 -12.31 -23.31 14.39
N GLY A 111 -12.88 -22.25 14.95
CA GLY A 111 -12.68 -21.90 16.37
C GLY A 111 -11.28 -21.39 16.70
N SER A 112 -10.42 -21.11 15.72
CA SER A 112 -9.16 -20.42 15.96
C SER A 112 -9.36 -18.97 16.40
N PHE A 113 -8.31 -18.37 16.96
CA PHE A 113 -8.30 -16.93 17.23
C PHE A 113 -8.54 -16.11 15.96
N LEU A 114 -7.84 -16.44 14.87
CA LEU A 114 -7.91 -15.67 13.61
C LEU A 114 -9.29 -15.70 12.98
N GLN A 115 -9.99 -16.85 13.01
CA GLN A 115 -11.36 -16.93 12.51
C GLN A 115 -12.28 -15.98 13.29
N ARG A 116 -12.29 -16.06 14.63
CA ARG A 116 -13.12 -15.18 15.48
C ARG A 116 -12.75 -13.71 15.34
N TYR A 117 -11.45 -13.43 15.21
CA TYR A 117 -10.96 -12.07 15.02
C TYR A 117 -11.45 -11.50 13.69
N ALA A 118 -11.36 -12.28 12.60
CA ALA A 118 -11.88 -11.90 11.29
C ALA A 118 -13.40 -11.70 11.33
N ASP A 119 -14.16 -12.60 11.96
CA ASP A 119 -15.61 -12.45 12.12
C ASP A 119 -15.98 -11.14 12.84
N ALA A 120 -15.29 -10.81 13.94
CA ALA A 120 -15.55 -9.58 14.68
C ALA A 120 -15.26 -8.34 13.84
N GLN A 121 -14.11 -8.31 13.14
CA GLN A 121 -13.70 -7.20 12.29
C GLN A 121 -14.63 -7.03 11.08
N LEU A 122 -14.99 -8.13 10.40
CA LEU A 122 -15.89 -8.09 9.25
C LEU A 122 -17.30 -7.65 9.64
N ASN A 123 -17.81 -8.10 10.80
CA ASN A 123 -19.11 -7.63 11.32
C ASN A 123 -19.11 -6.12 11.62
N GLU A 124 -18.02 -5.58 12.16
CA GLU A 124 -17.88 -4.13 12.35
C GLU A 124 -17.77 -3.39 11.01
N LEU A 125 -16.97 -3.92 10.08
CA LEU A 125 -16.82 -3.37 8.74
C LEU A 125 -18.14 -3.31 7.97
N HIS A 126 -18.99 -4.34 8.07
CA HIS A 126 -20.35 -4.33 7.52
C HIS A 126 -21.19 -3.17 8.05
N ARG A 127 -21.05 -2.80 9.34
CA ARG A 127 -21.77 -1.64 9.91
C ARG A 127 -21.23 -0.31 9.38
N VAL A 128 -19.92 -0.23 9.16
CA VAL A 128 -19.27 0.98 8.64
C VAL A 128 -19.60 1.21 7.16
N LEU A 129 -19.51 0.15 6.36
CA LEU A 129 -19.70 0.24 4.91
C LEU A 129 -21.16 0.15 4.48
N GLY A 130 -22.02 -0.55 5.23
CA GLY A 130 -23.43 -0.71 4.87
C GLY A 130 -23.60 -1.32 3.48
N ASP A 131 -24.34 -0.63 2.62
CA ASP A 131 -24.57 -0.97 1.21
C ASP A 131 -23.30 -0.89 0.34
N THR A 132 -22.26 -0.21 0.84
CA THR A 132 -20.94 -0.14 0.18
C THR A 132 -20.08 -1.39 0.44
N MET A 133 -20.54 -2.35 1.26
CA MET A 133 -19.83 -3.63 1.41
C MET A 133 -19.82 -4.42 0.09
N PRO A 134 -18.68 -5.02 -0.34
CA PRO A 134 -18.67 -5.91 -1.49
C PRO A 134 -19.46 -7.19 -1.27
N ASP A 135 -20.13 -7.69 -2.31
CA ASP A 135 -20.80 -8.99 -2.31
C ASP A 135 -19.79 -10.16 -2.34
N ALA A 136 -18.63 -9.92 -2.97
CA ALA A 136 -17.55 -10.89 -3.02
C ALA A 136 -16.81 -10.95 -1.67
N PRO A 137 -16.29 -12.13 -1.27
CA PRO A 137 -15.47 -12.26 -0.09
C PRO A 137 -14.27 -11.29 -0.11
N LEU A 138 -14.01 -10.67 1.04
CA LEU A 138 -12.81 -9.87 1.22
C LEU A 138 -11.59 -10.77 1.37
N GLY A 139 -10.45 -10.30 0.86
CA GLY A 139 -9.17 -10.96 1.03
C GLY A 139 -8.51 -10.62 2.36
N LEU A 140 -7.41 -11.33 2.66
CA LEU A 140 -6.57 -11.12 3.82
C LEU A 140 -5.12 -10.95 3.37
N THR A 141 -4.48 -9.85 3.78
CA THR A 141 -3.05 -9.61 3.57
C THR A 141 -2.33 -9.41 4.91
N GLY A 142 -1.15 -8.80 4.89
CA GLY A 142 -0.39 -8.50 6.11
C GLY A 142 0.13 -9.73 6.86
N SER A 143 0.46 -9.52 8.13
CA SER A 143 0.89 -10.60 9.03
C SER A 143 -0.22 -11.62 9.27
N ALA A 144 -1.49 -11.20 9.23
CA ALA A 144 -2.64 -12.08 9.38
C ALA A 144 -2.63 -13.18 8.29
N ARG A 145 -2.26 -12.82 7.07
CA ARG A 145 -2.13 -13.78 5.96
C ARG A 145 -0.99 -14.77 6.16
N LEU A 146 0.16 -14.31 6.66
CA LEU A 146 1.32 -15.16 6.93
C LEU A 146 1.07 -16.14 8.09
N LEU A 147 0.18 -15.75 9.02
CA LEU A 147 -0.16 -16.51 10.21
C LEU A 147 -1.45 -17.32 10.09
N LEU A 148 -2.10 -17.35 8.92
CA LEU A 148 -3.45 -17.92 8.75
C LEU A 148 -3.58 -19.37 9.24
N GLN A 149 -2.51 -20.15 9.12
CA GLN A 149 -2.43 -21.55 9.53
C GLN A 149 -1.74 -21.76 10.90
N ASP A 150 -1.35 -20.69 11.58
CA ASP A 150 -0.70 -20.77 12.89
C ASP A 150 -1.74 -20.78 14.03
N HIS A 151 -1.95 -21.95 14.61
CA HIS A 151 -2.89 -22.17 15.72
C HIS A 151 -2.38 -21.66 17.07
N SER A 152 -1.15 -21.15 17.16
CA SER A 152 -0.57 -20.57 18.37
C SER A 152 -0.90 -19.08 18.53
N VAL A 153 -1.37 -18.41 17.48
CA VAL A 153 -1.72 -16.99 17.51
C VAL A 153 -2.85 -16.72 18.51
N ARG A 154 -2.65 -15.72 19.38
CA ARG A 154 -3.62 -15.31 20.40
C ARG A 154 -3.99 -13.84 20.33
N THR A 155 -3.23 -13.04 19.59
CA THR A 155 -3.42 -11.60 19.46
C THR A 155 -3.00 -11.15 18.06
N MET A 156 -3.58 -10.05 17.60
CA MET A 156 -3.20 -9.36 16.36
C MET A 156 -3.28 -7.85 16.60
N HIS A 157 -2.33 -7.11 16.05
CA HIS A 157 -2.32 -5.64 16.13
C HIS A 157 -3.32 -5.04 15.14
N ASP A 158 -3.19 -5.46 13.88
CA ASP A 158 -3.96 -4.97 12.75
C ASP A 158 -4.72 -6.12 12.07
N PHE A 159 -5.87 -5.77 11.50
CA PHE A 159 -6.62 -6.57 10.54
C PHE A 159 -6.45 -5.98 9.15
N ASP A 160 -5.48 -6.52 8.40
CA ASP A 160 -5.15 -6.12 7.05
C ASP A 160 -6.10 -6.76 6.04
N VAL A 161 -7.20 -6.09 5.74
CA VAL A 161 -8.25 -6.58 4.85
C VAL A 161 -8.04 -6.09 3.42
N LEU A 162 -8.24 -6.96 2.45
CA LEU A 162 -8.08 -6.64 1.03
C LEU A 162 -9.44 -6.50 0.34
N PHE A 163 -9.69 -5.33 -0.23
CA PHE A 163 -10.79 -5.07 -1.14
C PHE A 163 -10.31 -5.23 -2.58
N THR A 164 -11.04 -6.01 -3.38
CA THR A 164 -10.81 -6.11 -4.83
C THR A 164 -11.97 -5.44 -5.55
N GLY A 165 -11.67 -4.49 -6.43
CA GLY A 165 -12.71 -3.73 -7.13
C GLY A 165 -12.17 -2.83 -8.22
N GLY A 166 -13.08 -2.17 -8.95
CA GLY A 166 -12.75 -1.09 -9.88
C GLY A 166 -12.56 0.26 -9.17
N PRO A 167 -11.99 1.27 -9.85
CA PRO A 167 -11.67 2.58 -9.27
C PRO A 167 -12.84 3.24 -8.52
N ASP A 168 -14.04 3.25 -9.11
CA ASP A 168 -15.20 3.90 -8.51
C ASP A 168 -15.66 3.25 -7.21
N ARG A 169 -15.76 1.92 -7.18
CA ARG A 169 -16.17 1.18 -5.98
C ARG A 169 -15.15 1.33 -4.85
N VAL A 170 -13.87 1.24 -5.18
CA VAL A 170 -12.79 1.42 -4.19
C VAL A 170 -12.78 2.85 -3.63
N ARG A 171 -12.98 3.85 -4.48
CA ARG A 171 -13.11 5.26 -4.05
C ARG A 171 -14.30 5.43 -3.10
N GLU A 172 -15.44 4.81 -3.40
CA GLU A 172 -16.62 4.85 -2.53
C GLU A 172 -16.31 4.24 -1.15
N ILE A 173 -15.69 3.06 -1.11
CA ILE A 173 -15.27 2.39 0.13
C ILE A 173 -14.34 3.30 0.95
N ALA A 174 -13.29 3.85 0.32
CA ALA A 174 -12.34 4.73 0.99
C ALA A 174 -13.03 5.98 1.59
N ARG A 175 -13.96 6.59 0.86
CA ARG A 175 -14.74 7.74 1.34
C ARG A 175 -15.67 7.38 2.50
N ARG A 176 -16.29 6.20 2.49
CA ARG A 176 -17.12 5.72 3.61
C ARG A 176 -16.30 5.52 4.88
N LEU A 177 -15.12 4.90 4.76
CA LEU A 177 -14.20 4.74 5.89
C LEU A 177 -13.76 6.10 6.46
N ALA A 178 -13.40 7.04 5.58
CA ALA A 178 -13.04 8.40 5.97
C ALA A 178 -14.18 9.14 6.67
N ALA A 179 -15.38 9.11 6.10
CA ALA A 179 -16.56 9.74 6.68
C ALA A 179 -16.93 9.12 8.04
N HIS A 180 -16.70 7.81 8.21
CA HIS A 180 -16.90 7.16 9.50
C HIS A 180 -15.95 7.71 10.57
N GLY A 181 -14.64 7.83 10.26
CA GLY A 181 -13.66 8.42 11.18
C GLY A 181 -13.91 9.91 11.47
N GLU A 182 -14.46 10.65 10.51
CA GLU A 182 -14.91 12.03 10.70
C GLU A 182 -16.02 12.09 11.77
N ALA A 183 -17.07 11.29 11.58
CA ALA A 183 -18.25 11.31 12.44
C ALA A 183 -18.03 10.67 13.83
N HIS A 184 -17.06 9.77 13.98
CA HIS A 184 -16.86 8.96 15.18
C HIS A 184 -15.44 9.13 15.73
N LYS A 185 -15.28 10.01 16.73
CA LYS A 185 -13.96 10.35 17.31
C LYS A 185 -13.23 9.12 17.87
N GLU A 186 -13.95 8.16 18.40
CA GLU A 186 -13.43 6.90 18.95
C GLU A 186 -12.84 5.96 17.88
N ALA A 187 -13.30 6.07 16.65
CA ALA A 187 -12.80 5.28 15.51
C ALA A 187 -11.53 5.88 14.89
N ARG A 188 -11.14 7.11 15.27
CA ARG A 188 -9.96 7.80 14.74
C ARG A 188 -8.69 7.11 15.21
N LEU A 189 -7.81 6.79 14.26
CA LEU A 189 -6.50 6.19 14.53
C LEU A 189 -5.39 7.24 14.39
N HIS A 190 -4.57 7.37 15.44
CA HIS A 190 -3.34 8.15 15.41
C HIS A 190 -2.16 7.23 15.71
N GLU A 191 -1.27 7.06 14.75
CA GLU A 191 -0.05 6.26 14.91
C GLU A 191 1.09 6.91 14.14
N HIS A 192 2.32 6.77 14.64
CA HIS A 192 3.53 7.27 13.96
C HIS A 192 3.46 8.77 13.60
N GLY A 193 2.87 9.58 14.49
CA GLY A 193 2.76 11.02 14.35
C GLY A 193 1.76 11.49 13.28
N LYS A 194 0.85 10.63 12.84
CA LYS A 194 -0.14 10.93 11.80
C LYS A 194 -1.53 10.40 12.18
N GLY A 195 -2.56 11.18 11.87
CA GLY A 195 -3.94 10.70 11.83
C GLY A 195 -4.18 9.92 10.53
N TRP A 196 -4.85 8.78 10.62
CA TRP A 196 -5.13 7.94 9.45
C TRP A 196 -6.57 8.14 9.00
N ARG A 197 -6.78 8.42 7.72
CA ARG A 197 -8.12 8.76 7.25
C ARG A 197 -8.99 7.54 7.05
N ILE A 198 -8.40 6.45 6.56
CA ILE A 198 -9.14 5.22 6.23
C ILE A 198 -8.78 4.01 7.12
N ARG A 199 -7.74 4.12 7.95
CA ARG A 199 -7.47 3.12 9.01
C ARG A 199 -8.26 3.52 10.25
N LEU A 200 -9.03 2.58 10.77
CA LEU A 200 -9.99 2.84 11.84
C LEU A 200 -9.67 2.00 13.07
N ARG A 201 -9.85 2.58 14.24
CA ARG A 201 -9.94 1.79 15.48
C ARG A 201 -11.33 1.14 15.51
N MET A 202 -11.33 -0.19 15.58
CA MET A 202 -12.47 -1.05 15.79
C MET A 202 -12.42 -1.63 17.20
N ARG A 203 -13.53 -2.21 17.70
CA ARG A 203 -13.52 -2.80 19.06
C ARG A 203 -12.61 -4.00 19.14
N ALA A 204 -12.53 -4.77 18.05
CA ALA A 204 -11.65 -5.94 17.95
C ALA A 204 -10.17 -5.57 17.75
N GLY A 205 -9.83 -4.37 17.26
CA GLY A 205 -8.45 -3.99 16.97
C GLY A 205 -8.38 -2.85 15.94
N ILE A 206 -7.32 -2.80 15.14
CA ILE A 206 -7.19 -1.78 14.09
C ILE A 206 -7.59 -2.38 12.74
N LEU A 207 -8.46 -1.71 12.00
CA LEU A 207 -8.75 -2.01 10.60
C LEU A 207 -7.72 -1.33 9.70
N CYS A 208 -7.07 -2.12 8.83
CA CYS A 208 -6.18 -1.62 7.80
C CYS A 208 -6.69 -2.03 6.41
N PRO A 209 -7.31 -1.11 5.65
CA PRO A 209 -7.86 -1.44 4.33
C PRO A 209 -6.78 -1.40 3.25
N PHE A 210 -6.64 -2.49 2.49
CA PHE A 210 -5.81 -2.61 1.29
C PHE A 210 -6.69 -2.78 0.06
N PHE A 211 -6.17 -2.42 -1.12
CA PHE A 211 -6.96 -2.38 -2.34
C PHE A 211 -6.20 -2.98 -3.51
N ARG A 212 -6.90 -3.79 -4.31
CA ARG A 212 -6.40 -4.41 -5.54
C ARG A 212 -7.39 -4.16 -6.67
N TYR A 213 -6.87 -3.88 -7.86
CA TYR A 213 -7.70 -3.75 -9.06
C TYR A 213 -8.35 -5.09 -9.41
N ALA A 214 -9.66 -5.09 -9.64
CA ALA A 214 -10.37 -6.25 -10.18
C ALA A 214 -9.89 -6.58 -11.60
N ASP A 215 -9.74 -5.56 -12.45
CA ASP A 215 -9.07 -5.65 -13.74
C ASP A 215 -7.72 -4.92 -13.68
N PRO A 216 -6.57 -5.63 -13.76
CA PRO A 216 -5.26 -5.01 -13.82
C PRO A 216 -5.10 -3.96 -14.94
N ALA A 217 -5.90 -4.05 -16.01
CA ALA A 217 -5.87 -3.06 -17.08
C ALA A 217 -6.35 -1.69 -16.59
N ASP A 218 -7.24 -1.59 -15.59
CA ASP A 218 -7.74 -0.31 -15.06
C ASP A 218 -6.63 0.55 -14.46
N ALA A 219 -5.53 -0.06 -14.06
CA ALA A 219 -4.49 0.64 -13.35
C ALA A 219 -3.74 1.68 -14.23
N PRO A 220 -3.41 2.88 -13.72
CA PRO A 220 -2.77 3.93 -14.52
C PRO A 220 -1.42 3.55 -15.13
N LEU A 221 -0.74 2.57 -14.52
CA LEU A 221 0.56 2.07 -14.98
C LEU A 221 0.45 0.69 -15.63
N ALA A 222 -0.74 0.27 -16.04
CA ALA A 222 -0.94 -0.97 -16.76
C ALA A 222 -0.07 -1.01 -18.03
N GLY A 223 0.76 -2.05 -18.15
CA GLY A 223 1.68 -2.18 -19.28
C GLY A 223 2.76 -1.10 -19.32
N LEU A 224 3.29 -0.68 -18.17
CA LEU A 224 4.49 0.13 -18.09
C LEU A 224 5.65 -0.58 -18.80
N THR A 225 6.32 0.11 -19.71
CA THR A 225 7.44 -0.44 -20.50
C THR A 225 8.72 0.39 -20.40
N GLY A 226 8.62 1.61 -19.88
CA GLY A 226 9.79 2.46 -19.66
C GLY A 226 9.49 3.61 -18.71
N ALA A 227 10.50 4.00 -17.97
CA ALA A 227 10.45 5.13 -17.07
C ALA A 227 11.82 5.83 -17.05
N ARG A 228 11.81 7.16 -17.06
CA ARG A 228 13.02 7.99 -17.10
C ARG A 228 12.84 9.21 -16.23
N THR A 229 13.73 9.40 -15.25
CA THR A 229 13.79 10.63 -14.45
C THR A 229 14.21 11.81 -15.33
N LEU A 230 13.43 12.89 -15.30
CA LEU A 230 13.69 14.15 -15.97
C LEU A 230 14.32 15.15 -15.01
N LEU A 231 13.77 15.26 -13.80
CA LEU A 231 14.22 16.15 -12.73
C LEU A 231 14.11 15.42 -11.40
N ARG A 232 14.99 15.75 -10.46
CA ARG A 232 14.98 15.26 -9.08
C ARG A 232 14.59 16.39 -8.12
N ASP A 233 14.17 16.00 -6.92
CA ASP A 233 13.88 16.92 -5.81
C ASP A 233 12.88 18.04 -6.17
N VAL A 234 11.86 17.68 -6.96
CA VAL A 234 10.78 18.58 -7.33
C VAL A 234 9.73 18.56 -6.22
N THR A 235 9.46 19.72 -5.63
CA THR A 235 8.41 19.90 -4.62
C THR A 235 7.23 20.64 -5.24
N VAL A 236 6.04 20.08 -5.08
CA VAL A 236 4.79 20.64 -5.58
C VAL A 236 3.75 20.65 -4.46
N SER A 237 3.13 21.81 -4.25
CA SER A 237 1.89 21.93 -3.49
C SER A 237 0.76 22.22 -4.46
N GLY A 238 -0.43 21.70 -4.14
CA GLY A 238 -1.60 21.91 -4.99
C GLY A 238 -2.86 21.32 -4.40
N ARG A 239 -3.94 21.41 -5.18
CA ARG A 239 -5.24 20.78 -4.84
C ARG A 239 -5.41 19.48 -5.61
N VAL A 240 -5.84 18.42 -4.94
CA VAL A 240 -6.23 17.17 -5.59
C VAL A 240 -7.49 17.40 -6.42
N ILE A 241 -7.40 17.12 -7.72
CA ILE A 241 -8.51 17.24 -8.67
C ILE A 241 -9.01 15.88 -9.15
N GLU A 242 -8.21 14.82 -9.02
CA GLU A 242 -8.62 13.43 -9.30
C GLU A 242 -8.03 12.45 -8.28
N ASP A 243 -8.87 11.58 -7.74
CA ASP A 243 -8.55 10.63 -6.68
C ASP A 243 -9.04 9.19 -6.94
N ALA A 244 -9.50 8.88 -8.17
CA ALA A 244 -10.12 7.59 -8.50
C ALA A 244 -9.21 6.38 -8.20
N HIS A 245 -7.90 6.60 -8.27
CA HIS A 245 -6.87 5.60 -8.01
C HIS A 245 -6.13 5.83 -6.68
N GLY A 246 -6.63 6.73 -5.84
CA GLY A 246 -5.93 7.23 -4.65
C GLY A 246 -5.71 6.19 -3.56
N ALA A 247 -6.58 5.16 -3.50
CA ALA A 247 -6.53 4.10 -2.50
C ALA A 247 -5.73 2.86 -2.93
N TYR A 248 -5.26 2.77 -4.18
CA TYR A 248 -4.42 1.64 -4.62
C TYR A 248 -2.94 1.90 -4.30
N LEU A 249 -2.09 0.89 -4.47
CA LEU A 249 -0.64 1.03 -4.39
C LEU A 249 0.00 0.68 -5.75
N PRO A 250 0.84 1.56 -6.35
CA PRO A 250 1.06 2.95 -5.95
C PRO A 250 -0.24 3.77 -6.03
N THR A 251 -0.36 4.73 -5.12
CA THR A 251 -1.43 5.74 -5.15
C THR A 251 -1.20 6.64 -6.36
N PHE A 252 -2.24 6.80 -7.18
CA PHE A 252 -2.22 7.74 -8.31
C PHE A 252 -3.27 8.82 -8.08
N LEU A 253 -2.82 10.07 -8.11
CA LEU A 253 -3.66 11.26 -7.97
C LEU A 253 -3.32 12.23 -9.09
N VAL A 254 -4.23 13.15 -9.40
CA VAL A 254 -3.90 14.34 -10.20
C VAL A 254 -4.12 15.56 -9.33
N ILE A 255 -3.13 16.46 -9.30
CA ILE A 255 -3.22 17.73 -8.59
C ILE A 255 -3.21 18.90 -9.56
N ALA A 256 -3.92 19.97 -9.20
CA ALA A 256 -3.73 21.29 -9.78
C ALA A 256 -2.66 22.02 -8.96
N PRO A 257 -1.44 22.19 -9.49
CA PRO A 257 -0.36 22.85 -8.76
C PRO A 257 -0.68 24.32 -8.48
N ASP A 258 -0.29 24.80 -7.31
CA ASP A 258 -0.33 26.23 -6.97
C ASP A 258 1.03 26.77 -6.53
N ARG A 259 1.92 25.90 -6.04
CA ARG A 259 3.33 26.20 -5.79
C ARG A 259 4.20 25.07 -6.30
N VAL A 260 5.26 25.41 -7.01
CA VAL A 260 6.23 24.44 -7.53
C VAL A 260 7.64 24.98 -7.28
N SER A 261 8.57 24.12 -6.87
CA SER A 261 9.98 24.50 -6.67
C SER A 261 10.72 24.78 -7.99
N THR A 262 10.15 24.39 -9.13
CA THR A 262 10.72 24.59 -10.47
C THR A 262 9.63 24.83 -11.50
N ALA A 263 9.96 25.36 -12.67
CA ALA A 263 8.99 25.59 -13.74
C ALA A 263 8.51 24.25 -14.33
N LEU A 264 7.19 24.04 -14.38
CA LEU A 264 6.58 22.91 -15.07
C LEU A 264 6.17 23.32 -16.49
N PRO A 265 6.44 22.51 -17.52
CA PRO A 265 6.09 22.84 -18.89
C PRO A 265 4.60 22.60 -19.18
N GLY A 266 4.00 23.51 -19.94
CA GLY A 266 2.69 23.33 -20.57
C GLY A 266 1.58 22.94 -19.59
N GLU A 267 0.82 21.90 -19.93
CA GLU A 267 -0.33 21.44 -19.12
C GLU A 267 0.05 20.97 -17.71
N LEU A 268 1.30 20.57 -17.47
CA LEU A 268 1.75 20.11 -16.14
C LEU A 268 1.67 21.22 -15.09
N ALA A 269 1.72 22.49 -15.50
CA ALA A 269 1.52 23.63 -14.61
C ALA A 269 0.08 23.73 -14.06
N HIS A 270 -0.87 23.03 -14.68
CA HIS A 270 -2.28 23.06 -14.32
C HIS A 270 -2.80 21.70 -13.86
N ARG A 271 -2.18 20.60 -14.31
CA ARG A 271 -2.59 19.22 -14.06
C ARG A 271 -1.36 18.33 -13.99
N LEU A 272 -0.95 17.98 -12.77
CA LEU A 272 0.21 17.13 -12.53
C LEU A 272 -0.23 15.78 -11.94
N PRO A 273 -0.02 14.67 -12.65
CA PRO A 273 -0.10 13.33 -12.07
C PRO A 273 0.95 13.14 -10.97
N VAL A 274 0.55 12.58 -9.84
CA VAL A 274 1.40 12.25 -8.69
C VAL A 274 1.26 10.76 -8.40
N LEU A 275 2.40 10.07 -8.34
CA LEU A 275 2.54 8.66 -8.00
C LEU A 275 3.17 8.53 -6.61
N VAL A 276 2.43 8.04 -5.64
CA VAL A 276 2.93 7.80 -4.29
C VAL A 276 3.14 6.30 -4.08
N SER A 277 4.38 5.88 -3.86
CA SER A 277 4.76 4.46 -3.84
C SER A 277 5.01 3.88 -2.44
N HIS A 278 5.03 4.70 -1.40
CA HIS A 278 5.01 4.22 -0.01
C HIS A 278 3.58 3.94 0.45
N MET A 279 3.44 3.11 1.49
CA MET A 279 2.12 2.70 2.00
C MET A 279 1.46 3.73 2.92
N ARG A 280 2.23 4.71 3.44
CA ARG A 280 1.77 5.65 4.47
C ARG A 280 0.55 6.48 4.07
N ASP A 281 0.40 6.83 2.79
CA ASP A 281 -0.60 7.82 2.35
C ASP A 281 -1.71 7.23 1.48
N ARG A 282 -1.78 5.91 1.41
CA ARG A 282 -2.78 5.20 0.61
C ARG A 282 -4.19 5.59 1.05
N GLY A 283 -4.95 6.19 0.13
CA GLY A 283 -6.34 6.59 0.32
C GLY A 283 -6.57 7.74 1.30
N ASP A 284 -5.53 8.52 1.64
CA ASP A 284 -5.68 9.69 2.52
C ASP A 284 -6.09 10.97 1.77
N PHE A 285 -5.79 11.06 0.48
CA PHE A 285 -6.07 12.22 -0.35
C PHE A 285 -7.35 12.03 -1.18
N PHE A 286 -8.28 12.97 -1.06
CA PHE A 286 -9.50 13.02 -1.88
C PHE A 286 -9.57 14.32 -2.68
N VAL A 287 -10.42 14.32 -3.71
CA VAL A 287 -10.70 15.54 -4.50
C VAL A 287 -11.09 16.68 -3.57
N GLY A 288 -10.46 17.84 -3.78
CA GLY A 288 -10.63 19.03 -2.97
C GLY A 288 -9.56 19.22 -1.91
N ASP A 289 -8.84 18.17 -1.51
CA ASP A 289 -7.77 18.30 -0.53
C ASP A 289 -6.57 19.07 -1.07
N ARG A 290 -5.83 19.70 -0.16
CA ARG A 290 -4.52 20.27 -0.44
C ARG A 290 -3.44 19.33 0.04
N GLY A 291 -2.43 19.13 -0.79
CA GLY A 291 -1.28 18.31 -0.45
C GLY A 291 0.02 18.93 -0.95
N THR A 292 1.10 18.53 -0.32
CA THR A 292 2.47 18.85 -0.71
C THR A 292 3.23 17.55 -0.96
N PHE A 293 3.93 17.47 -2.08
CA PHE A 293 4.61 16.29 -2.58
C PHE A 293 6.01 16.65 -3.04
N THR A 294 7.01 15.86 -2.65
CA THR A 294 8.40 16.00 -3.09
C THR A 294 8.85 14.71 -3.75
N GLY A 295 9.50 14.79 -4.90
CA GLY A 295 9.86 13.58 -5.63
C GLY A 295 10.61 13.82 -6.92
N GLU A 296 10.63 12.78 -7.75
CA GLU A 296 11.26 12.82 -9.06
C GLU A 296 10.22 13.04 -10.15
N LEU A 297 10.44 14.02 -11.03
CA LEU A 297 9.61 14.19 -12.21
C LEU A 297 10.05 13.16 -13.26
N CYS A 298 9.16 12.23 -13.60
CA CYS A 298 9.47 11.08 -14.45
C CYS A 298 8.62 11.10 -15.72
N HIS A 299 9.26 10.80 -16.85
CA HIS A 299 8.56 10.43 -18.08
C HIS A 299 8.29 8.93 -18.06
N LEU A 300 7.03 8.54 -18.25
CA LEU A 300 6.56 7.17 -18.17
C LEU A 300 5.96 6.76 -19.52
N ARG A 301 6.33 5.57 -19.99
CA ARG A 301 5.78 4.94 -21.19
C ARG A 301 4.95 3.73 -20.83
N THR A 302 3.67 3.79 -21.15
CA THR A 302 2.73 2.68 -20.94
C THR A 302 2.15 2.20 -22.26
N ARG A 303 1.43 1.08 -22.24
CA ARG A 303 0.64 0.63 -23.41
C ARG A 303 -0.46 1.61 -23.81
N ARG A 304 -0.88 2.50 -22.91
CA ARG A 304 -1.92 3.52 -23.14
C ARG A 304 -1.36 4.85 -23.66
N GLY A 305 -0.03 5.02 -23.64
CA GLY A 305 0.64 6.24 -24.05
C GLY A 305 1.71 6.69 -23.06
N ASP A 306 2.37 7.79 -23.43
CA ASP A 306 3.43 8.42 -22.67
C ASP A 306 2.86 9.58 -21.85
N PHE A 307 3.32 9.74 -20.61
CA PHE A 307 2.95 10.88 -19.76
C PHE A 307 4.05 11.22 -18.75
N ILE A 308 3.94 12.39 -18.12
CA ILE A 308 4.87 12.84 -17.07
C ILE A 308 4.15 12.81 -15.73
N ALA A 309 4.81 12.28 -14.70
CA ALA A 309 4.29 12.23 -13.34
C ALA A 309 5.38 12.56 -12.31
N LEU A 310 4.97 13.09 -11.16
CA LEU A 310 5.84 13.22 -9.98
C LEU A 310 5.82 11.90 -9.20
N SER A 311 6.95 11.20 -9.11
CA SER A 311 7.13 9.98 -8.32
C SER A 311 7.62 10.30 -6.91
N VAL A 312 6.78 10.01 -5.92
CA VAL A 312 7.04 10.18 -4.49
C VAL A 312 7.30 8.81 -3.88
N VAL A 313 8.43 8.70 -3.18
CA VAL A 313 8.97 7.41 -2.75
C VAL A 313 8.96 7.24 -1.23
N ASP A 314 9.11 8.32 -0.47
CA ASP A 314 9.21 8.28 0.99
C ASP A 314 8.01 8.91 1.68
N GLY A 315 7.61 8.34 2.82
CA GLY A 315 6.49 8.85 3.61
C GLY A 315 6.73 10.24 4.22
N SER A 316 7.97 10.74 4.27
CA SER A 316 8.24 12.14 4.63
C SER A 316 7.97 13.13 3.51
N ASP A 317 7.87 12.64 2.27
CA ASP A 317 7.86 13.47 1.07
C ASP A 317 6.45 13.71 0.53
N SER A 318 5.41 13.13 1.13
CA SER A 318 4.03 13.50 0.92
C SER A 318 3.37 13.96 2.21
N ARG A 319 2.60 15.02 2.12
CA ARG A 319 1.88 15.61 3.24
C ARG A 319 0.50 16.05 2.82
N LEU A 320 -0.51 15.59 3.54
CA LEU A 320 -1.85 16.14 3.48
C LEU A 320 -1.89 17.44 4.29
N ASP A 321 -2.11 18.56 3.61
CA ASP A 321 -2.18 19.89 4.22
C ASP A 321 -3.61 20.21 4.71
N THR A 322 -4.62 19.57 4.14
CA THR A 322 -5.99 19.63 4.66
C THR A 322 -6.08 18.90 6.01
N PRO A 323 -6.74 19.48 7.04
CA PRO A 323 -7.03 18.75 8.27
C PRO A 323 -7.79 17.46 8.00
N ILE A 324 -7.32 16.36 8.57
CA ILE A 324 -7.87 15.02 8.36
C ILE A 324 -9.30 14.93 8.89
N TRP A 325 -9.51 15.55 10.06
CA TRP A 325 -10.81 15.69 10.69
C TRP A 325 -11.07 17.13 11.07
N GLN A 326 -12.31 17.58 10.96
CA GLN A 326 -12.74 18.84 11.52
C GLN A 326 -12.88 18.69 13.04
N GLU A 327 -12.40 19.70 13.77
CA GLU A 327 -12.69 19.83 15.19
C GLU A 327 -14.13 20.34 15.33
N CYS A 328 -15.08 19.39 15.43
CA CYS A 328 -16.41 19.65 15.97
C CYS A 328 -16.36 19.72 17.49
#